data_AF-A0A6G3PXW1-F1
#
_entry.id   AF-A0A6G3PXW1-F1
#
_cell.length_a   1.000
_cell.length_b   1.000
_cell.length_c   1.000
_cell.angle_alpha   90.00
_cell.angle_beta   90.00
_cell.angle_gamma   90.00
#
_symmetry.space_group_name_H-M   'P 1'
#
loop_
_entity.id
_entity.type
_entity.pdbx_description
1 polymer ?
#
loop_
_entity_poly.entity_id
_entity_poly.type
_entity_poly.pdbx_seq_one_letter_code
_entity_poly.pdbx_strand_id
1 'polypeptide(L)'
;ERAAFCARYLDGVPSAVPVPTDRPRPPKLSGRGDTVRGVASGAVRAAVEELAAARGTTPFAVAAAALGVFLTRLSGEPDTLLSVPYANREGTATESLVAMTSTAVMVRVRLDSANLEESCAELAARTGVGALGAMAHVLPTARIMRAMREAGAVSVPDRVPHVLAFQNSVDTDIEIPGLRVEVADLAPPLSRSELCFGLAPRRDPAKGYRTFLEFSTDLWDHATAHTLLASYTELLAEFCARPDRPVRELLGEHPSAGSSAPGAEDVPGDAGTGSPGRPGTPLLPASPTRPLPDIPTRPLPDPPSQPQPNTGKADAV
;
A
#
# COMPACT_ATOMS: atom_id res chain seq x y z
N GLU A 1 20.72 -18.00 2.78
CA GLU A 1 19.60 -18.43 1.91
C GLU A 1 18.62 -17.29 1.61
N ARG A 2 17.85 -16.78 2.59
CA ARG A 2 16.88 -15.66 2.39
C ARG A 2 17.45 -14.45 1.64
N ALA A 3 18.61 -13.94 2.07
CA ALA A 3 19.27 -12.79 1.44
C ALA A 3 19.62 -13.05 -0.04
N ALA A 4 20.08 -14.26 -0.35
CA ALA A 4 20.42 -14.66 -1.72
C ALA A 4 19.18 -14.82 -2.59
N PHE A 5 18.06 -15.33 -2.04
CA PHE A 5 16.78 -15.33 -2.74
C PHE A 5 16.34 -13.90 -3.06
N CYS A 6 16.30 -13.00 -2.07
CA CYS A 6 15.86 -11.62 -2.28
C CYS A 6 16.72 -10.90 -3.32
N ALA A 7 18.05 -11.06 -3.25
CA ALA A 7 18.97 -10.46 -4.22
C ALA A 7 18.69 -10.95 -5.66
N ARG A 8 18.42 -12.25 -5.86
CA ARG A 8 18.06 -12.79 -7.18
C ARG A 8 16.67 -12.33 -7.64
N TYR A 9 15.68 -12.34 -6.75
CA TYR A 9 14.30 -11.95 -7.06
C TYR A 9 14.21 -10.48 -7.51
N LEU A 10 15.04 -9.62 -6.92
CA LEU A 10 15.08 -8.18 -7.18
C LEU A 10 16.18 -7.77 -8.17
N ASP A 11 16.86 -8.73 -8.78
CA ASP A 11 17.92 -8.42 -9.73
C ASP A 11 17.39 -7.64 -10.94
N GLY A 12 18.10 -6.59 -11.33
CA GLY A 12 17.74 -5.70 -12.42
C GLY A 12 16.49 -4.84 -12.18
N VAL A 13 15.94 -4.76 -10.97
CA VAL A 13 14.81 -3.87 -10.68
C VAL A 13 15.22 -2.39 -10.85
N PRO A 14 14.38 -1.54 -11.45
CA PRO A 14 14.69 -0.12 -11.60
C PRO A 14 14.76 0.56 -10.23
N SER A 15 15.64 1.56 -10.11
CA SER A 15 15.82 2.31 -8.87
C SER A 15 14.65 3.25 -8.56
N ALA A 16 13.83 3.57 -9.57
CA ALA A 16 12.66 4.42 -9.45
C ALA A 16 11.59 4.04 -10.48
N VAL A 17 10.32 4.24 -10.12
CA VAL A 17 9.18 4.18 -11.03
C VAL A 17 8.64 5.62 -11.16
N PRO A 18 8.85 6.30 -12.30
CA PRO A 18 8.60 7.73 -12.44
C PRO A 18 7.12 8.05 -12.67
N VAL A 19 6.29 7.91 -11.64
CA VAL A 19 4.88 8.30 -11.70
C VAL A 19 4.78 9.83 -11.85
N PRO A 20 3.93 10.37 -12.76
CA PRO A 20 3.73 11.81 -12.92
C PRO A 20 3.31 12.50 -11.61
N THR A 21 3.90 13.66 -11.34
CA THR A 21 3.63 14.49 -10.14
C THR A 21 3.12 15.87 -10.54
N ASP A 22 2.30 16.48 -9.68
CA ASP A 22 1.80 17.85 -9.90
C ASP A 22 2.87 18.91 -9.60
N ARG A 23 3.91 18.51 -8.85
CA ARG A 23 5.01 19.38 -8.40
C ARG A 23 6.37 18.74 -8.64
N PRO A 24 7.43 19.54 -8.79
CA PRO A 24 8.80 19.04 -8.78
C PRO A 24 9.11 18.32 -7.46
N ARG A 25 9.80 17.19 -7.54
CA ARG A 25 10.20 16.40 -6.37
C ARG A 25 11.21 17.20 -5.52
N PRO A 26 10.94 17.44 -4.23
CA PRO A 26 11.91 18.06 -3.35
C PRO A 26 13.04 17.08 -2.99
N PRO A 27 14.22 17.56 -2.56
CA PRO A 27 15.33 16.70 -2.15
C PRO A 27 14.97 15.75 -1.00
N LYS A 28 14.06 16.17 -0.13
CA LYS A 28 13.51 15.37 0.97
C LYS A 28 12.02 15.67 1.11
N LEU A 29 11.22 14.60 1.26
CA LEU A 29 9.80 14.74 1.56
C LEU A 29 9.60 15.20 3.00
N SER A 30 8.61 16.08 3.21
CA SER A 30 8.24 16.64 4.50
C SER A 30 7.53 15.63 5.42
N GLY A 31 6.99 14.56 4.85
CA GLY A 31 6.14 13.59 5.55
C GLY A 31 4.69 14.03 5.71
N ARG A 32 4.32 15.23 5.23
CA ARG A 32 2.93 15.68 5.18
C ARG A 32 2.18 14.93 4.09
N GLY A 33 1.04 14.38 4.45
CA GLY A 33 0.18 13.66 3.54
C GLY A 33 -1.26 14.08 3.66
N ASP A 34 -2.06 13.52 2.76
CA ASP A 34 -3.51 13.58 2.81
C ASP A 34 -4.06 12.26 2.25
N THR A 35 -5.35 12.01 2.44
CA THR A 35 -5.99 10.75 2.05
C THR A 35 -7.29 11.01 1.31
N VAL A 36 -7.38 10.50 0.08
CA VAL A 36 -8.64 10.39 -0.66
C VAL A 36 -9.24 9.00 -0.45
N ARG A 37 -10.57 8.90 -0.49
CA ARG A 37 -11.31 7.65 -0.24
C ARG A 37 -12.27 7.36 -1.38
N GLY A 38 -12.54 6.08 -1.59
CA GLY A 38 -13.45 5.59 -2.62
C GLY A 38 -14.03 4.23 -2.26
N VAL A 39 -14.68 3.62 -3.25
CA VAL A 39 -15.29 2.29 -3.14
C VAL A 39 -15.04 1.53 -4.45
N ALA A 40 -14.60 0.29 -4.34
CA ALA A 40 -14.72 -0.68 -5.43
C ALA A 40 -16.01 -1.47 -5.18
N SER A 41 -16.88 -1.57 -6.18
CA SER A 41 -18.21 -2.16 -6.01
C SER A 41 -18.18 -3.63 -5.61
N GLY A 42 -19.31 -4.17 -5.12
CA GLY A 42 -19.44 -5.60 -4.85
C GLY A 42 -19.16 -6.48 -6.06
N ALA A 43 -19.49 -6.01 -7.27
CA ALA A 43 -19.17 -6.71 -8.51
C ALA A 43 -17.66 -6.79 -8.75
N VAL A 44 -16.92 -5.71 -8.48
CA VAL A 44 -15.44 -5.73 -8.57
C VAL A 44 -14.86 -6.72 -7.55
N ARG A 45 -15.37 -6.71 -6.33
CA ARG A 45 -14.93 -7.67 -5.31
C ARG A 45 -15.17 -9.11 -5.73
N ALA A 46 -16.38 -9.43 -6.20
CA ALA A 46 -16.71 -10.77 -6.67
C ALA A 46 -15.78 -11.21 -7.81
N ALA A 47 -15.54 -10.33 -8.79
CA ALA A 47 -14.64 -10.65 -9.91
C ALA A 47 -13.18 -10.87 -9.47
N VAL A 48 -12.69 -10.10 -8.49
CA VAL A 48 -11.36 -10.30 -7.88
C VAL A 48 -11.27 -11.66 -7.18
N GLU A 49 -12.28 -12.00 -6.36
CA GLU A 49 -12.32 -13.26 -5.62
C GLU A 49 -12.47 -14.48 -6.56
N GLU A 50 -13.29 -14.36 -7.59
CA GLU A 50 -13.48 -15.38 -8.63
C GLU A 50 -12.20 -15.64 -9.42
N LEU A 51 -11.52 -14.58 -9.89
CA LEU A 51 -10.25 -14.71 -10.59
C LEU A 51 -9.18 -15.35 -9.70
N ALA A 52 -9.11 -14.92 -8.44
CA ALA A 52 -8.18 -15.49 -7.48
C ALA A 52 -8.41 -17.00 -7.30
N ALA A 53 -9.66 -17.41 -7.08
CA ALA A 53 -10.04 -18.81 -6.93
C ALA A 53 -9.76 -19.64 -8.20
N ALA A 54 -10.14 -19.13 -9.37
CA ALA A 54 -9.98 -19.83 -10.65
C ALA A 54 -8.52 -20.10 -11.01
N ARG A 55 -7.58 -19.26 -10.56
CA ARG A 55 -6.14 -19.41 -10.83
C ARG A 55 -5.33 -19.90 -9.62
N GLY A 56 -6.00 -20.30 -8.54
CA GLY A 56 -5.33 -20.77 -7.33
C GLY A 56 -4.40 -19.73 -6.70
N THR A 57 -4.75 -18.45 -6.81
CA THR A 57 -4.01 -17.31 -6.26
C THR A 57 -4.85 -16.56 -5.22
N THR A 58 -4.44 -15.37 -4.80
CA THR A 58 -5.13 -14.59 -3.77
C THR A 58 -5.73 -13.30 -4.34
N PRO A 59 -6.81 -12.76 -3.73
CA PRO A 59 -7.32 -11.42 -4.04
C PRO A 59 -6.23 -10.33 -4.00
N PHE A 60 -5.30 -10.46 -3.04
CA PHE A 60 -4.11 -9.62 -2.95
C PHE A 60 -3.26 -9.67 -4.22
N ALA A 61 -2.96 -10.86 -4.75
CA ALA A 61 -2.14 -11.02 -5.94
C ALA A 61 -2.79 -10.41 -7.19
N VAL A 62 -4.12 -10.51 -7.30
CA VAL A 62 -4.91 -9.84 -8.35
C VAL A 62 -4.79 -8.32 -8.22
N ALA A 63 -5.00 -7.78 -7.01
CA ALA A 63 -4.89 -6.35 -6.75
C ALA A 63 -3.47 -5.79 -7.00
N ALA A 64 -2.43 -6.57 -6.64
CA ALA A 64 -1.04 -6.24 -6.87
C ALA A 64 -0.67 -6.25 -8.35
N ALA A 65 -1.10 -7.27 -9.10
CA ALA A 65 -0.91 -7.33 -10.55
C ALA A 65 -1.56 -6.14 -11.25
N ALA A 66 -2.82 -5.84 -10.93
CA ALA A 66 -3.52 -4.68 -11.47
C ALA A 66 -2.82 -3.36 -11.11
N LEU A 67 -2.31 -3.22 -9.88
CA LEU A 67 -1.58 -2.01 -9.49
C LEU A 67 -0.26 -1.86 -10.26
N GLY A 68 0.45 -2.97 -10.50
CA GLY A 68 1.64 -2.96 -11.35
C GLY A 68 1.34 -2.49 -12.77
N VAL A 69 0.28 -3.03 -13.40
CA VAL A 69 -0.20 -2.59 -14.73
C VAL A 69 -0.56 -1.09 -14.71
N PHE A 70 -1.26 -0.63 -13.68
CA PHE A 70 -1.62 0.78 -13.54
C PHE A 70 -0.39 1.69 -13.44
N LEU A 71 0.60 1.32 -12.62
CA LEU A 71 1.83 2.10 -12.48
C LEU A 71 2.68 2.07 -13.75
N THR A 72 2.73 0.95 -14.48
CA THR A 72 3.38 0.87 -15.79
C THR A 72 2.66 1.76 -16.81
N ARG A 73 1.33 1.77 -16.83
CA ARG A 73 0.55 2.67 -17.70
C ARG A 73 0.85 4.15 -17.43
N LEU A 74 1.00 4.53 -16.16
CA LEU A 74 1.28 5.91 -15.77
C LEU A 74 2.72 6.36 -16.02
N SER A 75 3.69 5.49 -15.72
CA SER A 75 5.11 5.86 -15.71
C SER A 75 5.87 5.45 -16.98
N GLY A 76 5.31 4.52 -17.77
CA GLY A 76 6.03 3.86 -18.85
C GLY A 76 7.09 2.84 -18.38
N GLU A 77 7.29 2.68 -17.08
CA GLU A 77 8.26 1.74 -16.52
C GLU A 77 7.64 0.33 -16.45
N PRO A 78 8.16 -0.64 -17.24
CA PRO A 78 7.62 -2.00 -17.28
C PRO A 78 7.85 -2.81 -16.01
N ASP A 79 8.81 -2.42 -15.17
CA ASP A 79 9.20 -3.20 -13.99
C ASP A 79 8.92 -2.44 -12.70
N THR A 80 7.83 -2.80 -12.03
CA THR A 80 7.35 -2.09 -10.85
C THR A 80 7.66 -2.87 -9.59
N LEU A 81 8.07 -2.17 -8.54
CA LEU A 81 8.29 -2.73 -7.21
C LEU A 81 7.31 -2.11 -6.22
N LEU A 82 6.49 -2.96 -5.61
CA LEU A 82 5.52 -2.59 -4.59
C LEU A 82 6.06 -2.90 -3.21
N SER A 83 5.84 -1.99 -2.26
CA SER A 83 6.01 -2.25 -0.84
C SER A 83 4.68 -2.70 -0.26
N VAL A 84 4.67 -3.86 0.40
CA VAL A 84 3.45 -4.47 0.93
C VAL A 84 3.62 -4.66 2.43
N PRO A 85 2.82 -3.96 3.27
CA PRO A 85 2.82 -4.19 4.70
C PRO A 85 2.40 -5.63 5.00
N TYR A 86 3.28 -6.36 5.67
CA TYR A 86 3.09 -7.75 6.04
C TYR A 86 3.09 -7.84 7.57
N ALA A 87 2.02 -8.41 8.14
CA ALA A 87 1.83 -8.48 9.60
C ALA A 87 2.95 -9.28 10.29
N ASN A 88 3.54 -10.26 9.58
CA ASN A 88 4.64 -11.10 10.05
C ASN A 88 4.34 -11.73 11.42
N ARG A 89 3.12 -12.26 11.53
CA ARG A 89 2.64 -13.05 12.66
C ARG A 89 2.57 -14.50 12.18
N GLU A 90 3.60 -15.26 12.50
CA GLU A 90 3.64 -16.69 12.23
C GLU A 90 3.12 -17.45 13.46
N GLY A 91 2.14 -18.32 13.26
CA GLY A 91 1.57 -19.17 14.30
C GLY A 91 0.66 -18.46 15.31
N THR A 92 -0.13 -19.26 16.02
CA THR A 92 -1.16 -18.79 16.96
C THR A 92 -0.59 -18.08 18.19
N ALA A 93 0.65 -18.37 18.57
CA ALA A 93 1.32 -17.78 19.73
C ALA A 93 1.50 -16.25 19.64
N THR A 94 1.51 -15.68 18.43
CA THR A 94 1.70 -14.23 18.21
C THR A 94 0.39 -13.49 17.90
N GLU A 95 -0.74 -14.19 17.81
CA GLU A 95 -2.03 -13.59 17.45
C GLU A 95 -2.48 -12.53 18.46
N SER A 96 -2.31 -12.83 19.75
CA SER A 96 -2.72 -11.95 20.86
C SER A 96 -1.65 -10.92 21.26
N LEU A 97 -0.49 -10.90 20.57
CA LEU A 97 0.63 -10.04 20.95
C LEU A 97 0.40 -8.59 20.49
N VAL A 98 0.48 -7.65 21.43
CA VAL A 98 0.52 -6.21 21.15
C VAL A 98 1.99 -5.78 21.01
N ALA A 99 2.54 -5.95 19.80
CA ALA A 99 3.92 -5.56 19.46
C ALA A 99 4.06 -5.11 18.01
N MET A 100 5.14 -4.38 17.69
CA MET A 100 5.51 -4.02 16.32
C MET A 100 6.11 -5.24 15.60
N THR A 101 5.22 -6.08 15.05
CA THR A 101 5.63 -7.27 14.28
C THR A 101 5.70 -7.01 12.78
N SER A 102 5.02 -5.97 12.29
CA SER A 102 4.87 -5.73 10.86
C SER A 102 6.17 -5.32 10.17
N THR A 103 6.34 -5.77 8.93
CA THR A 103 7.47 -5.45 8.06
C THR A 103 6.97 -5.23 6.64
N ALA A 104 7.76 -4.59 5.78
CA ALA A 104 7.46 -4.49 4.36
C ALA A 104 8.02 -5.71 3.61
N VAL A 105 7.20 -6.30 2.75
CA VAL A 105 7.62 -7.27 1.72
C VAL A 105 7.64 -6.55 0.38
N MET A 106 8.66 -6.84 -0.43
CA MET A 106 8.77 -6.28 -1.77
C MET A 106 8.14 -7.24 -2.78
N VAL A 107 7.16 -6.76 -3.53
CA VAL A 107 6.47 -7.54 -4.57
C VAL A 107 6.73 -6.88 -5.91
N ARG A 108 7.37 -7.62 -6.82
CA ARG A 108 7.75 -7.15 -8.15
C ARG A 108 6.69 -7.57 -9.17
N VAL A 109 6.24 -6.63 -9.99
CA VAL A 109 5.35 -6.86 -11.13
C VAL A 109 6.05 -6.33 -12.37
N ARG A 110 6.45 -7.24 -13.26
CA ARG A 110 7.23 -6.95 -14.46
C ARG A 110 6.47 -7.32 -15.73
N LEU A 111 6.41 -6.34 -16.64
CA LEU A 111 5.71 -6.34 -17.93
C LEU A 111 6.70 -6.04 -19.07
N ASP A 112 7.46 -7.04 -19.52
CA ASP A 112 8.40 -6.87 -20.63
C ASP A 112 7.83 -7.44 -21.94
N SER A 113 8.52 -7.18 -23.05
CA SER A 113 8.06 -7.59 -24.38
C SER A 113 7.79 -9.09 -24.53
N ALA A 114 8.37 -9.95 -23.66
CA ALA A 114 8.13 -11.39 -23.70
C ALA A 114 6.81 -11.80 -23.01
N ASN A 115 6.26 -10.96 -22.14
CA ASN A 115 5.06 -11.28 -21.35
C ASN A 115 3.88 -10.31 -21.54
N LEU A 116 3.99 -9.36 -22.48
CA LEU A 116 2.88 -8.47 -22.83
C LEU A 116 1.64 -9.20 -23.41
N GLU A 117 1.85 -10.38 -24.00
CA GLU A 117 0.77 -11.25 -24.48
C GLU A 117 0.23 -12.20 -23.39
N GLU A 118 0.85 -12.25 -22.19
CA GLU A 118 0.25 -12.96 -21.07
C GLU A 118 -1.12 -12.37 -20.78
N SER A 119 -2.07 -13.24 -20.46
CA SER A 119 -3.39 -12.84 -19.99
C SER A 119 -3.30 -12.16 -18.62
N CYS A 120 -4.30 -11.35 -18.30
CA CYS A 120 -4.43 -10.75 -16.96
C CYS A 120 -4.42 -11.84 -15.86
N ALA A 121 -5.04 -12.99 -16.13
CA ALA A 121 -5.06 -14.12 -15.22
C ALA A 121 -3.68 -14.76 -14.98
N GLU A 122 -2.88 -14.92 -16.04
CA GLU A 122 -1.51 -15.42 -15.96
C GLU A 122 -0.61 -14.44 -15.19
N LEU A 123 -0.74 -13.13 -15.43
CA LEU A 123 -0.02 -12.12 -14.66
C LEU A 123 -0.37 -12.18 -13.17
N ALA A 124 -1.65 -12.33 -12.82
CA ALA A 124 -2.08 -12.44 -11.43
C ALA A 124 -1.52 -13.70 -10.75
N ALA A 125 -1.48 -14.83 -11.45
CA ALA A 125 -0.88 -16.06 -10.95
C ALA A 125 0.64 -15.91 -10.75
N ARG A 126 1.36 -15.37 -11.74
CA ARG A 126 2.80 -15.12 -11.68
C ARG A 126 3.17 -14.15 -10.56
N THR A 127 2.40 -13.08 -10.41
CA THR A 127 2.54 -12.12 -9.30
C THR A 127 2.34 -12.79 -7.95
N GLY A 128 1.34 -13.68 -7.84
CA GLY A 128 1.09 -14.48 -6.64
C GLY A 128 2.26 -15.38 -6.25
N VAL A 129 2.84 -16.10 -7.21
CA VAL A 129 4.03 -16.94 -7.00
C VAL A 129 5.22 -16.09 -6.51
N GLY A 130 5.47 -14.95 -7.16
CA GLY A 130 6.53 -14.02 -6.75
C GLY A 130 6.33 -13.48 -5.33
N ALA A 131 5.11 -13.04 -5.02
CA ALA A 131 4.77 -12.54 -3.69
C ALA A 131 4.90 -13.61 -2.60
N LEU A 132 4.45 -14.84 -2.86
CA LEU A 132 4.63 -15.96 -1.94
C LEU A 132 6.11 -16.25 -1.68
N GLY A 133 6.92 -16.26 -2.74
CA GLY A 133 8.37 -16.41 -2.63
C GLY A 133 9.01 -15.30 -1.78
N ALA A 134 8.60 -14.04 -1.96
CA ALA A 134 9.06 -12.91 -1.17
C ALA A 134 8.63 -13.02 0.31
N MET A 135 7.40 -13.44 0.58
CA MET A 135 6.90 -13.68 1.94
C MET A 135 7.61 -14.85 2.63
N ALA A 136 7.96 -15.92 1.92
CA ALA A 136 8.73 -17.03 2.48
C ALA A 136 10.18 -16.64 2.88
N HIS A 137 10.69 -15.52 2.36
CA HIS A 137 12.06 -15.06 2.56
C HIS A 137 12.13 -13.65 3.17
N VAL A 138 11.12 -13.27 3.96
CA VAL A 138 11.04 -11.94 4.61
C VAL A 138 12.35 -11.58 5.33
N LEU A 139 12.84 -10.38 5.04
CA LEU A 139 13.98 -9.74 5.66
C LEU A 139 13.71 -8.24 5.80
N PRO A 140 14.33 -7.55 6.78
CA PRO A 140 14.28 -6.10 6.84
C PRO A 140 14.79 -5.50 5.52
N THR A 141 14.09 -4.49 5.00
CA THR A 141 14.42 -3.81 3.73
C THR A 141 15.89 -3.42 3.61
N ALA A 142 16.48 -2.87 4.68
CA ALA A 142 17.90 -2.51 4.69
C ALA A 142 18.84 -3.70 4.45
N ARG A 143 18.49 -4.91 4.93
CA ARG A 143 19.27 -6.12 4.70
C ARG A 143 19.09 -6.64 3.27
N ILE A 144 17.90 -6.50 2.70
CA ILE A 144 17.64 -6.85 1.29
C ILE A 144 18.51 -5.97 0.37
N MET A 145 18.47 -4.65 0.54
CA MET A 145 19.26 -3.73 -0.28
C MET A 145 20.76 -3.95 -0.12
N ARG A 146 21.22 -4.27 1.10
CA ARG A 146 22.62 -4.66 1.30
C ARG A 146 22.98 -5.94 0.53
N ALA A 147 22.13 -6.96 0.58
CA ALA A 147 22.36 -8.21 -0.14
C ALA A 147 22.39 -8.01 -1.66
N MET A 148 21.55 -7.12 -2.21
CA MET A 148 21.60 -6.75 -3.63
C MET A 148 22.95 -6.12 -3.99
N ARG A 149 23.45 -5.18 -3.17
CA ARG A 149 24.78 -4.56 -3.39
C ARG A 149 25.91 -5.58 -3.32
N GLU A 150 25.88 -6.46 -2.33
CA GLU A 150 26.87 -7.53 -2.16
C GLU A 150 26.86 -8.53 -3.33
N ALA A 151 25.71 -8.73 -3.96
CA ALA A 151 25.55 -9.58 -5.15
C ALA A 151 25.94 -8.88 -6.47
N GLY A 152 26.36 -7.60 -6.43
CA GLY A 152 26.79 -6.85 -7.61
C GLY A 152 25.64 -6.27 -8.45
N ALA A 153 24.46 -6.05 -7.86
CA ALA A 153 23.32 -5.48 -8.57
C ALA A 153 23.67 -4.09 -9.16
N VAL A 154 23.35 -3.89 -10.44
CA VAL A 154 23.61 -2.65 -11.19
C VAL A 154 22.77 -1.48 -10.66
N SER A 155 21.56 -1.78 -10.16
CA SER A 155 20.61 -0.82 -9.61
C SER A 155 20.07 -1.37 -8.30
N VAL A 156 20.03 -0.53 -7.28
CA VAL A 156 19.42 -0.83 -5.98
C VAL A 156 18.52 0.35 -5.62
N PRO A 157 17.19 0.17 -5.51
CA PRO A 157 16.30 1.24 -5.09
C PRO A 157 16.70 1.74 -3.70
N ASP A 158 16.70 3.06 -3.47
CA ASP A 158 16.93 3.63 -2.12
C ASP A 158 15.65 3.59 -1.27
N ARG A 159 14.48 3.52 -1.94
CA ARG A 159 13.17 3.37 -1.33
C ARG A 159 12.22 2.67 -2.30
N VAL A 160 11.12 2.15 -1.76
CA VAL A 160 10.01 1.59 -2.54
C VAL A 160 8.78 2.45 -2.27
N PRO A 161 8.55 3.49 -3.09
CA PRO A 161 7.65 4.57 -2.75
C PRO A 161 6.16 4.26 -2.98
N HIS A 162 5.86 3.19 -3.70
CA HIS A 162 4.51 2.75 -4.03
C HIS A 162 4.12 1.58 -3.11
N VAL A 163 3.04 1.77 -2.36
CA VAL A 163 2.56 0.81 -1.37
C VAL A 163 1.22 0.24 -1.79
N LEU A 164 1.04 -1.06 -1.61
CA LEU A 164 -0.27 -1.72 -1.62
C LEU A 164 -0.62 -2.19 -0.21
N ALA A 165 -1.55 -1.48 0.44
CA ALA A 165 -2.11 -1.84 1.72
C ALA A 165 -3.39 -2.66 1.53
N PHE A 166 -3.24 -3.97 1.34
CA PHE A 166 -4.37 -4.90 1.21
C PHE A 166 -4.72 -5.49 2.58
N GLN A 167 -5.97 -5.32 3.02
CA GLN A 167 -6.47 -5.90 4.26
C GLN A 167 -7.22 -7.19 3.94
N ASN A 168 -6.91 -8.28 4.66
CA ASN A 168 -7.64 -9.55 4.52
C ASN A 168 -8.82 -9.67 5.48
N SER A 169 -8.85 -8.85 6.53
CA SER A 169 -9.89 -8.84 7.55
C SER A 169 -10.97 -7.83 7.18
N VAL A 170 -12.23 -8.22 7.41
CA VAL A 170 -13.36 -7.29 7.35
C VAL A 170 -13.35 -6.35 8.55
N ASP A 171 -14.04 -5.23 8.42
CA ASP A 171 -14.30 -4.31 9.54
C ASP A 171 -14.75 -5.12 10.78
N THR A 172 -14.04 -4.97 11.89
CA THR A 172 -14.38 -5.62 13.16
C THR A 172 -15.34 -4.73 13.91
N ASP A 173 -16.55 -5.21 14.16
CA ASP A 173 -17.48 -4.52 15.05
C ASP A 173 -16.98 -4.69 16.49
N ILE A 174 -16.73 -3.56 17.15
CA ILE A 174 -16.42 -3.54 18.57
C ILE A 174 -17.75 -3.48 19.31
N GLU A 175 -18.19 -4.61 19.87
CA GLU A 175 -19.39 -4.65 20.71
C GLU A 175 -19.01 -4.39 22.16
N ILE A 176 -19.57 -3.32 22.74
CA ILE A 176 -19.46 -3.03 24.17
C ILE A 176 -20.88 -3.00 24.74
N PRO A 177 -21.22 -3.90 25.69
CA PRO A 177 -22.56 -3.96 26.26
C PRO A 177 -23.06 -2.60 26.76
N GLY A 178 -24.25 -2.21 26.33
CA GLY A 178 -24.88 -0.95 26.71
C GLY A 178 -24.39 0.29 25.94
N LEU A 179 -23.45 0.15 24.99
CA LEU A 179 -22.96 1.24 24.16
C LEU A 179 -23.23 0.99 22.67
N ARG A 180 -23.51 2.08 21.95
CA ARG A 180 -23.38 2.12 20.49
C ARG A 180 -21.94 2.52 20.17
N VAL A 181 -21.23 1.66 19.45
CA VAL A 181 -19.84 1.92 19.05
C VAL A 181 -19.82 2.19 17.56
N GLU A 182 -19.13 3.27 17.16
CA GLU A 182 -18.90 3.62 15.77
C GLU A 182 -17.40 3.82 15.56
N VAL A 183 -16.86 3.24 14.49
CA VAL A 183 -15.45 3.41 14.11
C VAL A 183 -15.33 4.69 13.29
N ALA A 184 -14.65 5.69 13.85
CA ALA A 184 -14.27 6.88 13.12
C ALA A 184 -12.92 6.65 12.41
N ASP A 185 -12.94 6.74 11.08
CA ASP A 185 -11.76 6.61 10.24
C ASP A 185 -10.97 7.94 10.26
N LEU A 186 -9.95 8.02 11.11
CA LEU A 186 -9.07 9.17 11.20
C LEU A 186 -8.04 9.12 10.06
N ALA A 187 -8.07 10.12 9.18
CA ALA A 187 -7.01 10.35 8.19
C ALA A 187 -6.03 11.40 8.77
N PRO A 188 -4.92 10.99 9.40
CA PRO A 188 -3.92 11.95 9.83
C PRO A 188 -3.30 12.64 8.60
N PRO A 189 -2.91 13.92 8.68
CA PRO A 189 -2.30 14.65 7.57
C PRO A 189 -0.82 14.27 7.38
N LEU A 190 -0.55 12.97 7.26
CA LEU A 190 0.78 12.36 7.22
C LEU A 190 0.82 11.33 6.09
N SER A 191 1.97 11.23 5.44
CA SER A 191 2.24 10.12 4.51
C SER A 191 3.65 9.59 4.72
N ARG A 192 3.78 8.27 4.85
CA ARG A 192 5.09 7.59 5.00
C ARG A 192 5.68 7.13 3.67
N SER A 193 4.88 7.18 2.61
CA SER A 193 5.22 6.80 1.25
C SER A 193 4.86 7.91 0.28
N GLU A 194 5.13 7.71 -1.01
CA GLU A 194 4.67 8.67 -2.02
C GLU A 194 3.20 8.43 -2.33
N LEU A 195 2.83 7.18 -2.61
CA LEU A 195 1.47 6.72 -2.85
C LEU A 195 1.25 5.40 -2.12
N CYS A 196 0.21 5.31 -1.30
CA CYS A 196 -0.23 4.09 -0.64
C CYS A 196 -1.68 3.79 -1.02
N PHE A 197 -1.85 2.84 -1.94
CA PHE A 197 -3.15 2.35 -2.38
C PHE A 197 -3.67 1.33 -1.38
N GLY A 198 -4.87 1.55 -0.88
CA GLY A 198 -5.52 0.71 0.11
C GLY A 198 -6.77 0.03 -0.43
N LEU A 199 -6.91 -1.26 -0.13
CA LEU A 199 -8.15 -2.02 -0.34
C LEU A 199 -8.47 -2.80 0.93
N ALA A 200 -9.67 -2.60 1.46
CA ALA A 200 -10.16 -3.33 2.62
C ALA A 200 -11.56 -3.90 2.35
N PRO A 201 -11.78 -5.22 2.47
CA PRO A 201 -13.08 -5.83 2.22
C PRO A 201 -14.07 -5.34 3.26
N ARG A 202 -15.24 -4.89 2.81
CA ARG A 202 -16.35 -4.59 3.72
C ARG A 202 -16.96 -5.89 4.24
N ARG A 203 -17.58 -5.83 5.43
CA ARG A 203 -18.30 -6.99 6.01
C ARG A 203 -19.36 -7.55 5.07
N ASP A 204 -20.12 -6.67 4.43
CA ASP A 204 -21.09 -7.02 3.39
C ASP A 204 -20.39 -7.09 2.01
N PRO A 205 -20.26 -8.26 1.38
CA PRO A 205 -19.63 -8.41 0.08
C PRO A 205 -20.27 -7.58 -1.03
N ALA A 206 -21.58 -7.32 -0.95
CA ALA A 206 -22.28 -6.50 -1.95
C ALA A 206 -21.80 -5.03 -1.94
N LYS A 207 -21.22 -4.58 -0.82
CA LYS A 207 -20.62 -3.24 -0.70
C LYS A 207 -19.16 -3.19 -1.19
N GLY A 208 -18.58 -4.34 -1.54
CA GLY A 208 -17.26 -4.46 -2.14
C GLY A 208 -16.10 -4.10 -1.21
N TYR A 209 -15.15 -3.32 -1.73
CA TYR A 209 -13.98 -2.84 -0.97
C TYR A 209 -14.13 -1.36 -0.60
N ARG A 210 -13.74 -1.01 0.63
CA ARG A 210 -13.28 0.36 0.93
C ARG A 210 -11.95 0.56 0.22
N THR A 211 -11.82 1.66 -0.51
CA THR A 211 -10.55 2.04 -1.13
C THR A 211 -10.07 3.38 -0.58
N PHE A 212 -8.76 3.55 -0.53
CA PHE A 212 -8.15 4.83 -0.17
C PHE A 212 -6.81 4.99 -0.88
N LEU A 213 -6.37 6.24 -0.99
CA LEU A 213 -5.03 6.58 -1.40
C LEU A 213 -4.48 7.61 -0.42
N GLU A 214 -3.51 7.19 0.40
CA GLU A 214 -2.65 8.09 1.16
C GLU A 214 -1.53 8.58 0.22
N PHE A 215 -1.31 9.89 0.14
CA PHE A 215 -0.34 10.49 -0.78
C PHE A 215 0.46 11.61 -0.13
N SER A 216 1.66 11.85 -0.65
CA SER A 216 2.48 13.00 -0.24
C SER A 216 1.98 14.31 -0.88
N THR A 217 1.58 15.26 -0.04
CA THR A 217 1.15 16.60 -0.48
C THR A 217 2.30 17.46 -1.04
N ASP A 218 3.54 16.99 -0.92
CA ASP A 218 4.68 17.62 -1.58
C ASP A 218 4.73 17.31 -3.09
N LEU A 219 4.02 16.28 -3.54
CA LEU A 219 4.10 15.75 -4.90
C LEU A 219 2.77 15.81 -5.65
N TRP A 220 1.64 15.55 -4.97
CA TRP A 220 0.31 15.53 -5.58
C TRP A 220 -0.68 16.46 -4.90
N ASP A 221 -1.62 16.96 -5.70
CA ASP A 221 -2.85 17.59 -5.29
C ASP A 221 -3.92 16.57 -4.95
N HIS A 222 -4.84 16.97 -4.07
CA HIS A 222 -6.00 16.16 -3.69
C HIS A 222 -6.85 15.74 -4.90
N ALA A 223 -7.03 16.63 -5.88
CA ALA A 223 -7.78 16.33 -7.11
C ALA A 223 -7.08 15.24 -7.95
N THR A 224 -5.76 15.33 -8.12
CA THR A 224 -4.97 14.33 -8.84
C THR A 224 -4.99 12.99 -8.11
N ALA A 225 -4.81 12.99 -6.79
CA ALA A 225 -4.89 11.78 -5.97
C ALA A 225 -6.26 11.10 -6.08
N HIS A 226 -7.36 11.88 -6.06
CA HIS A 226 -8.71 11.35 -6.26
C HIS A 226 -8.85 10.64 -7.62
N THR A 227 -8.35 11.27 -8.70
CA THR A 227 -8.33 10.66 -10.04
C THR A 227 -7.48 9.39 -10.07
N LEU A 228 -6.29 9.39 -9.47
CA LEU A 228 -5.43 8.21 -9.40
C LEU A 228 -6.12 7.02 -8.72
N LEU A 229 -6.82 7.27 -7.60
CA LEU A 229 -7.56 6.22 -6.89
C LEU A 229 -8.72 5.68 -7.73
N ALA A 230 -9.48 6.56 -8.38
CA ALA A 230 -10.59 6.19 -9.25
C ALA A 230 -10.09 5.35 -10.44
N SER A 231 -9.06 5.82 -11.14
CA SER A 231 -8.50 5.12 -12.30
C SER A 231 -7.87 3.77 -11.95
N TYR A 232 -7.22 3.64 -10.78
CA TYR A 232 -6.77 2.33 -10.30
C TYR A 232 -7.95 1.38 -10.06
N THR A 233 -9.03 1.88 -9.46
CA THR A 233 -10.23 1.06 -9.17
C THR A 233 -10.94 0.62 -10.46
N GLU A 234 -11.01 1.50 -11.46
CA GLU A 234 -11.50 1.19 -12.80
C GLU A 234 -10.63 0.15 -13.50
N LEU A 235 -9.31 0.31 -13.46
CA LEU A 235 -8.37 -0.65 -14.04
C LEU A 235 -8.50 -2.02 -13.36
N LEU A 236 -8.64 -2.08 -12.03
CA LEU A 236 -8.88 -3.33 -11.31
C LEU A 236 -10.16 -4.02 -11.77
N ALA A 237 -11.25 -3.25 -11.95
CA ALA A 237 -12.51 -3.77 -12.47
C ALA A 237 -12.33 -4.34 -13.89
N GLU A 238 -11.68 -3.58 -14.77
CA GLU A 238 -11.41 -3.99 -16.14
C GLU A 238 -10.53 -5.24 -16.19
N PHE A 239 -9.47 -5.29 -15.37
CA PHE A 239 -8.52 -6.40 -15.25
C PHE A 239 -9.24 -7.71 -14.92
N CYS A 240 -10.24 -7.67 -14.04
CA CYS A 240 -11.00 -8.84 -13.63
C CYS A 240 -12.17 -9.17 -14.58
N ALA A 241 -12.71 -8.20 -15.31
CA ALA A 241 -13.87 -8.40 -16.19
C ALA A 241 -13.56 -9.26 -17.43
N ARG A 242 -12.31 -9.23 -17.92
CA ARG A 242 -11.84 -10.05 -19.06
C ARG A 242 -10.48 -10.66 -18.70
N PRO A 243 -10.44 -11.68 -17.83
CA PRO A 243 -9.18 -12.19 -17.28
C PRO A 243 -8.28 -12.86 -18.33
N ASP A 244 -8.86 -13.36 -19.44
CA ASP A 244 -8.10 -14.03 -20.51
C ASP A 244 -7.55 -13.06 -21.57
N ARG A 245 -7.80 -11.75 -21.48
CA ARG A 245 -7.26 -10.78 -22.44
C ARG A 245 -5.77 -10.52 -22.19
N PRO A 246 -4.98 -10.23 -23.24
CA PRO A 246 -3.59 -9.81 -23.11
C PRO A 246 -3.43 -8.56 -22.24
N VAL A 247 -2.41 -8.54 -21.37
CA VAL A 247 -2.11 -7.39 -20.50
C VAL A 247 -1.81 -6.13 -21.29
N ARG A 248 -1.20 -6.22 -22.48
CA ARG A 248 -0.94 -5.03 -23.32
C ARG A 248 -2.18 -4.20 -23.65
N GLU A 249 -3.36 -4.80 -23.69
CA GLU A 249 -4.61 -4.06 -23.96
C GLU A 249 -4.95 -3.06 -22.85
N LEU A 250 -4.43 -3.26 -21.63
CA LEU A 250 -4.64 -2.37 -20.49
C LEU A 250 -3.68 -1.20 -20.43
N LEU A 251 -2.55 -1.27 -21.15
CA LEU A 251 -1.52 -0.23 -21.10
C LEU A 251 -1.90 1.00 -21.92
N GLY A 252 -2.81 0.86 -22.89
CA GLY A 252 -3.24 1.94 -23.79
C GLY A 252 -2.10 2.49 -24.64
N GLU A 253 -2.37 3.56 -25.40
CA GLU A 253 -1.30 4.40 -25.96
C GLU A 253 -0.82 5.34 -24.87
N HIS A 254 0.48 5.29 -24.55
CA HIS A 254 1.08 6.18 -23.56
C HIS A 254 0.75 7.65 -23.94
N PRO A 255 0.28 8.49 -22.99
CA PRO A 255 0.35 9.92 -23.21
C PRO A 255 1.83 10.26 -23.27
N SER A 256 2.35 10.37 -24.49
CA SER A 256 3.62 11.04 -24.77
C SER A 256 3.62 12.32 -23.96
N ALA A 257 4.60 12.47 -23.05
CA ALA A 257 4.81 13.71 -22.34
C ALA A 257 4.87 14.85 -23.37
N GLY A 258 3.77 15.59 -23.53
CA GLY A 258 3.68 16.75 -24.41
C GLY A 258 4.79 17.70 -23.98
N SER A 259 5.80 17.86 -24.83
CA SER A 259 5.84 18.98 -25.77
C SER A 259 5.60 20.30 -25.04
N SER A 260 6.73 20.90 -24.67
CA SER A 260 6.93 22.33 -24.44
C SER A 260 5.81 23.22 -24.99
N ALA A 261 5.26 24.04 -24.08
CA ALA A 261 4.32 25.11 -24.37
C ALA A 261 4.85 26.03 -25.50
N PRO A 262 4.00 26.45 -26.45
CA PRO A 262 4.36 27.53 -27.37
C PRO A 262 4.10 28.90 -26.71
N GLY A 263 5.12 29.76 -26.78
CA GLY A 263 4.97 31.21 -26.87
C GLY A 263 4.52 31.96 -25.62
N ALA A 264 5.48 32.43 -24.81
CA ALA A 264 5.28 33.65 -24.05
C ALA A 264 5.41 34.84 -25.01
N GLU A 265 4.30 35.53 -25.26
CA GLU A 265 4.33 36.86 -25.87
C GLU A 265 4.70 37.90 -24.80
N ASP A 266 5.74 38.67 -25.11
CA ASP A 266 6.20 39.87 -24.42
C ASP A 266 5.16 41.00 -24.51
N VAL A 267 4.77 41.59 -23.38
CA VAL A 267 4.38 43.01 -23.30
C VAL A 267 4.89 43.60 -21.96
N PRO A 268 5.52 44.79 -21.95
CA PRO A 268 6.29 45.31 -20.82
C PRO A 268 5.51 46.26 -19.89
N GLY A 269 5.96 46.30 -18.63
CA GLY A 269 6.12 47.50 -17.79
C GLY A 269 4.89 48.10 -17.09
N ASP A 270 4.90 48.12 -15.75
CA ASP A 270 5.06 49.39 -14.99
C ASP A 270 5.36 49.12 -13.49
N ALA A 271 6.17 49.99 -12.92
CA ALA A 271 6.58 50.02 -11.53
C ALA A 271 5.65 50.93 -10.71
N GLY A 272 5.35 50.58 -9.46
CA GLY A 272 4.62 51.51 -8.59
C GLY A 272 4.18 50.95 -7.25
N THR A 273 5.07 51.04 -6.26
CA THR A 273 4.84 51.46 -4.87
C THR A 273 3.45 51.25 -4.22
N GLY A 274 3.44 50.63 -3.04
CA GLY A 274 2.46 50.98 -2.01
C GLY A 274 2.02 49.84 -1.10
N SER A 275 2.80 49.57 -0.05
CA SER A 275 2.31 48.80 1.10
C SER A 275 1.66 49.76 2.11
N PRO A 276 0.45 49.47 2.60
CA PRO A 276 0.11 49.78 3.98
C PRO A 276 -0.50 48.55 4.68
N GLY A 277 -0.11 48.37 5.94
CA GLY A 277 -0.42 47.18 6.71
C GLY A 277 -1.73 47.18 7.50
N ARG A 278 -1.76 46.17 8.40
CA ARG A 278 -2.68 45.84 9.50
C ARG A 278 -3.85 44.89 9.13
N PRO A 279 -4.46 44.18 10.12
CA PRO A 279 -4.05 43.93 11.51
C PRO A 279 -3.96 42.43 11.86
N GLY A 280 -3.34 42.14 13.02
CA GLY A 280 -3.11 40.79 13.53
C GLY A 280 -4.38 40.03 13.90
N THR A 281 -4.34 38.73 13.63
CA THR A 281 -5.33 37.72 14.02
C THR A 281 -5.20 37.43 15.51
N PRO A 282 -6.28 37.44 16.32
CA PRO A 282 -6.20 37.11 17.73
C PRO A 282 -5.94 35.61 17.93
N LEU A 283 -4.91 35.31 18.73
CA LEU A 283 -4.62 33.99 19.28
C LEU A 283 -5.78 33.53 20.17
N LEU A 284 -6.35 32.36 19.90
CA LEU A 284 -7.26 31.67 20.83
C LEU A 284 -6.48 31.24 22.09
N PRO A 285 -7.03 31.44 23.31
CA PRO A 285 -6.38 30.98 24.53
C PRO A 285 -6.40 29.45 24.62
N ALA A 286 -5.27 28.88 25.00
CA ALA A 286 -5.12 27.46 25.29
C ALA A 286 -6.02 27.05 26.46
N SER A 287 -6.85 26.02 26.25
CA SER A 287 -7.64 25.39 27.30
C SER A 287 -6.72 24.73 28.35
N PRO A 288 -7.02 24.83 29.66
CA PRO A 288 -6.19 24.23 30.69
C PRO A 288 -6.30 22.70 30.67
N THR A 289 -5.16 22.03 30.51
CA THR A 289 -5.01 20.58 30.65
C THR A 289 -5.32 20.18 32.08
N ARG A 290 -6.44 19.48 32.29
CA ARG A 290 -6.79 18.89 33.59
C ARG A 290 -5.98 17.60 33.76
N PRO A 291 -5.25 17.38 34.87
CA PRO A 291 -4.58 16.11 35.11
C PRO A 291 -5.61 14.98 35.29
N LEU A 292 -5.32 13.81 34.72
CA LEU A 292 -6.11 12.59 34.95
C LEU A 292 -6.10 12.21 36.44
N PRO A 293 -7.18 11.66 36.99
CA PRO A 293 -7.19 11.13 38.36
C PRO A 293 -6.35 9.85 38.46
N ASP A 294 -5.64 9.71 39.58
CA ASP A 294 -4.86 8.51 39.92
C ASP A 294 -5.76 7.28 40.04
N ILE A 295 -5.44 6.25 39.26
CA ILE A 295 -6.10 4.94 39.32
C ILE A 295 -5.36 4.09 40.37
N PRO A 296 -6.01 3.62 41.44
CA PRO A 296 -5.36 2.76 42.43
C PRO A 296 -5.03 1.39 41.82
N THR A 297 -3.75 1.02 41.82
CA THR A 297 -3.27 -0.31 41.42
C THR A 297 -3.72 -1.36 42.44
N ARG A 298 -4.57 -2.29 42.02
CA ARG A 298 -4.93 -3.49 42.79
C ARG A 298 -3.90 -4.60 42.48
N PRO A 299 -3.38 -5.35 43.47
CA PRO A 299 -2.45 -6.44 43.19
C PRO A 299 -3.14 -7.57 42.39
N LEU A 300 -2.39 -8.16 41.46
CA LEU A 300 -2.80 -9.36 40.71
C LEU A 300 -3.02 -10.56 41.66
N PRO A 301 -4.01 -11.43 41.42
CA PRO A 301 -4.13 -12.68 42.14
C PRO A 301 -3.04 -13.69 41.73
N ASP A 302 -2.64 -14.55 42.66
CA ASP A 302 -1.62 -15.59 42.48
C ASP A 302 -2.00 -16.62 41.40
N PRO A 303 -1.01 -17.16 40.67
CA PRO A 303 -1.25 -18.17 39.63
C PRO A 303 -1.68 -19.52 40.23
N PRO A 304 -2.52 -20.30 39.51
CA PRO A 304 -2.97 -21.61 39.98
C PRO A 304 -1.83 -22.65 39.99
N SER A 305 -1.88 -23.54 40.98
CA SER A 305 -0.90 -24.61 41.21
C SER A 305 -0.89 -25.64 40.07
N GLN A 306 0.31 -26.04 39.63
CA GLN A 306 0.52 -27.04 38.58
C GLN A 306 0.00 -28.43 38.98
N PRO A 307 -0.63 -29.20 38.07
CA PRO A 307 -0.99 -30.59 38.32
C PRO A 307 0.25 -31.52 38.24
N GLN A 308 0.32 -32.47 39.17
CA GLN A 308 1.35 -33.51 39.28
C GLN A 308 1.36 -34.45 38.06
N PRO A 309 2.54 -35.00 37.66
CA PRO A 309 2.66 -35.88 36.51
C PRO A 309 2.06 -37.27 36.80
N ASN A 310 1.13 -37.69 35.95
CA ASN A 310 0.56 -39.04 35.99
C ASN A 310 1.46 -40.01 35.22
N THR A 311 2.13 -40.92 35.94
CA THR A 311 2.84 -42.06 35.37
C THR A 311 1.83 -43.16 35.02
N GLY A 312 1.49 -43.32 33.74
CA GLY A 312 0.60 -44.37 33.25
C GLY A 312 1.05 -44.91 31.90
N LYS A 313 1.37 -46.21 31.89
CA LYS A 313 1.99 -47.03 30.84
C LYS A 313 1.44 -46.89 29.41
N ALA A 314 2.37 -47.08 28.47
CA ALA A 314 2.18 -47.39 27.07
C ALA A 314 1.41 -48.70 26.85
N ASP A 315 0.63 -48.74 25.76
CA ASP A 315 0.50 -49.92 24.90
C ASP A 315 0.20 -49.49 23.45
N ALA A 316 0.78 -50.25 22.53
CA ALA A 316 0.85 -50.02 21.09
C ALA A 316 -0.46 -50.32 20.35
N VAL A 317 -0.70 -49.64 19.22
CA VAL A 317 -0.66 -50.14 17.81
C VAL A 317 -0.71 -48.91 16.90
#